data_AF-A0A946VD00-F1
#
_entry.id   AF-A0A946VD00-F1
#
_cell.length_a   1.000
_cell.length_b   1.000
_cell.length_c   1.000
_cell.angle_alpha   90.00
_cell.angle_beta   90.00
_cell.angle_gamma   90.00
#
_symmetry.space_group_name_H-M   'P 1'
#
loop_
_entity.id
_entity.type
_entity.pdbx_description
1 polymer ?
#
loop_
_entity_poly.entity_id
_entity_poly.type
_entity_poly.pdbx_seq_one_letter_code
_entity_poly.pdbx_strand_id
1 'polypeptide(L)'
;MEDNNAEHIKKYLQHTEQNMKMVTNDPIALHGFTQVPNFLFKPMKDERGERIKLSIDAKFLYAKYLSYAWHNNLVFPGQETMAKDLDMSRTYITKYTKALSDVGLLKIVRRGQGKTNLIELHFRVSGKVHKQGQNRDRNSLMSQQ
;
A
#
# COMPACT_ATOMS: atom_id res chain seq x y z
N MET A 1 21.91 -25.16 7.51
CA MET A 1 22.24 -24.43 6.25
C MET A 1 21.49 -23.11 6.25
N GLU A 2 21.91 -22.13 7.06
CA GLU A 2 21.13 -20.89 7.28
C GLU A 2 21.93 -19.57 7.24
N ASP A 3 23.24 -19.58 6.98
CA ASP A 3 24.06 -18.34 7.10
C ASP A 3 24.45 -17.63 5.79
N ASN A 4 23.92 -18.05 4.65
CA ASN A 4 24.38 -17.50 3.35
C ASN A 4 23.75 -16.14 2.97
N ASN A 5 22.70 -15.72 3.68
CA ASN A 5 21.95 -14.50 3.34
C ASN A 5 22.52 -13.24 4.00
N ALA A 6 23.09 -13.38 5.20
CA ALA A 6 23.67 -12.26 5.96
C ALA A 6 25.01 -11.78 5.38
N GLU A 7 25.82 -12.70 4.84
CA GLU A 7 27.09 -12.38 4.17
C GLU A 7 26.88 -11.54 2.91
N HIS A 8 25.85 -11.86 2.13
CA HIS A 8 25.55 -11.15 0.89
C HIS A 8 25.15 -9.70 1.15
N ILE A 9 24.34 -9.45 2.20
CA ILE A 9 23.91 -8.10 2.58
C ILE A 9 25.09 -7.26 3.09
N LYS A 10 26.01 -7.86 3.86
CA LYS A 10 27.23 -7.18 4.36
C LYS A 10 28.07 -6.60 3.23
N LYS A 11 28.23 -7.34 2.14
CA LYS A 11 29.03 -6.92 0.97
C LYS A 11 28.41 -5.72 0.23
N TYR A 12 27.08 -5.65 0.16
CA TYR A 12 26.35 -4.51 -0.38
C TYR A 12 26.46 -3.26 0.49
N LEU A 13 26.42 -3.41 1.82
CA LEU A 13 26.52 -2.29 2.76
C LEU A 13 27.91 -1.63 2.76
N GLN A 14 28.98 -2.39 2.51
CA GLN A 14 30.36 -1.87 2.44
C GLN A 14 30.61 -0.86 1.31
N HIS A 15 29.76 -0.85 0.27
CA HIS A 15 29.87 0.05 -0.88
C HIS A 15 28.82 1.16 -0.87
N THR A 16 28.01 1.25 0.20
CA THR A 16 26.98 2.29 0.30
C THR A 16 27.58 3.47 1.05
N GLU A 17 27.88 4.56 0.34
CA GLU A 17 28.26 5.82 0.98
C GLU A 17 27.09 6.31 1.85
N GLN A 18 27.26 6.28 3.17
CA GLN A 18 26.27 6.79 4.12
C GLN A 18 26.40 8.31 4.22
N ASN A 19 25.74 9.04 3.32
CA ASN A 19 25.72 10.51 3.29
C ASN A 19 24.62 11.14 4.16
N MET A 20 23.91 10.34 4.96
CA MET A 20 22.83 10.79 5.82
C MET A 20 22.90 10.13 7.20
N LYS A 21 22.92 10.93 8.26
CA LYS A 21 22.84 10.49 9.66
C LYS A 21 21.47 10.83 10.22
N MET A 22 20.78 9.84 10.77
CA MET A 22 19.53 10.04 11.51
C MET A 22 19.86 10.54 12.92
N VAL A 23 19.33 11.69 13.31
CA VAL A 23 19.44 12.24 14.68
C VAL A 23 18.11 11.94 15.38
N THR A 24 18.05 10.84 16.12
CA THR A 24 16.79 10.28 16.66
C THR A 24 16.55 10.58 18.14
N ASN A 25 17.33 11.49 18.74
CA ASN A 25 17.19 11.88 20.16
C ASN A 25 16.17 13.01 20.38
N ASP A 26 15.20 13.15 19.48
CA ASP A 26 14.28 14.27 19.43
C ASP A 26 12.94 13.94 20.15
N PRO A 27 12.46 14.78 21.07
CA PRO A 27 11.15 14.66 21.70
C PRO A 27 9.99 14.46 20.71
N ILE A 28 10.11 14.90 19.46
CA ILE A 28 9.09 14.72 18.43
C ILE A 28 8.84 13.23 18.12
N ALA A 29 9.85 12.36 18.26
CA ALA A 29 9.68 10.93 18.06
C ALA A 29 8.91 10.25 19.21
N LEU A 30 8.70 10.91 20.36
CA LEU A 30 7.99 10.35 21.52
C LEU A 30 6.53 9.99 21.19
N HIS A 31 5.92 10.70 20.24
CA HIS A 31 4.54 10.44 19.80
C HIS A 31 4.45 9.45 18.63
N GLY A 32 5.57 8.82 18.28
CA GLY A 32 5.69 7.88 17.18
C GLY A 32 5.97 8.56 15.84
N PHE A 33 6.35 7.74 14.86
CA PHE A 33 6.63 8.17 13.51
C PHE A 33 6.15 7.11 12.53
N THR A 34 5.80 7.53 11.32
CA THR A 34 5.36 6.60 10.28
C THR A 34 6.50 6.29 9.33
N GLN A 35 6.95 5.03 9.34
CA GLN A 35 7.90 4.54 8.36
C GLN A 35 7.19 4.21 7.05
N VAL A 36 7.77 4.66 5.93
CA VAL A 36 7.29 4.32 4.60
C VAL A 36 8.26 3.35 3.91
N PRO A 37 7.78 2.30 3.22
CA PRO A 37 8.65 1.39 2.50
C PRO A 37 9.40 2.06 1.35
N ASN A 38 10.68 1.74 1.18
CA ASN A 38 11.52 2.32 0.12
C ASN A 38 11.02 2.04 -1.31
N PHE A 39 10.23 0.97 -1.52
CA PHE A 39 9.66 0.69 -2.84
C PHE A 39 8.71 1.80 -3.31
N LEU A 40 8.13 2.58 -2.38
CA LEU A 40 7.25 3.71 -2.69
C LEU A 40 7.96 4.78 -3.54
N PHE A 41 9.29 4.84 -3.47
CA PHE A 41 10.12 5.75 -4.26
C PHE A 41 10.50 5.20 -5.64
N LYS A 42 10.29 3.91 -5.89
CA LYS A 42 10.61 3.27 -7.17
C LYS A 42 9.45 3.40 -8.17
N PRO A 43 9.72 3.38 -9.49
CA PRO A 43 8.68 3.22 -10.49
C PRO A 43 7.91 1.92 -10.26
N MET A 44 6.59 1.94 -10.48
CA MET A 44 5.70 0.80 -10.28
C MET A 44 5.05 0.41 -11.61
N LYS A 45 4.37 -0.73 -11.62
CA LYS A 45 3.48 -1.12 -12.70
C LYS A 45 2.05 -1.15 -12.19
N ASP A 46 1.10 -0.72 -13.01
CA ASP A 46 -0.32 -0.87 -12.70
C ASP A 46 -0.84 -2.27 -13.02
N GLU A 47 -2.16 -2.47 -12.85
CA GLU A 47 -2.83 -3.73 -13.17
C GLU A 47 -2.71 -4.16 -14.64
N ARG A 48 -2.35 -3.25 -15.57
CA ARG A 48 -2.15 -3.53 -17.00
C ARG A 48 -0.69 -3.79 -17.35
N GLY A 49 0.22 -3.64 -16.39
CA GLY A 49 1.66 -3.78 -16.58
C GLY A 49 2.35 -2.48 -17.02
N GLU A 50 1.62 -1.37 -17.11
CA GLU A 50 2.13 -0.08 -17.55
C GLU A 50 2.91 0.61 -16.45
N ARG A 51 4.01 1.28 -16.83
CA ARG A 51 4.89 1.94 -15.87
C ARG A 51 4.23 3.20 -15.32
N ILE A 52 3.94 3.21 -14.02
CA ILE A 52 3.37 4.34 -13.30
C ILE A 52 4.38 4.92 -12.31
N LYS A 53 4.42 6.25 -12.27
CA LYS A 53 5.07 7.01 -11.20
C LYS A 53 3.98 7.69 -10.37
N LEU A 54 3.81 7.27 -9.13
CA LEU A 54 2.92 7.95 -8.19
C LEU A 54 3.43 9.37 -7.93
N SER A 55 2.50 10.33 -7.82
CA SER A 55 2.80 11.68 -7.36
C SER A 55 3.30 11.65 -5.91
N ILE A 56 4.03 12.69 -5.51
CA ILE A 56 4.48 12.84 -4.11
C ILE A 56 3.27 12.84 -3.18
N ASP A 57 2.21 13.57 -3.51
CA ASP A 57 0.96 13.61 -2.75
C ASP A 57 0.32 12.23 -2.57
N ALA A 58 0.31 11.38 -3.60
CA ALA A 58 -0.23 10.03 -3.49
C ALA A 58 0.61 9.16 -2.54
N LYS A 59 1.94 9.34 -2.55
CA LYS A 59 2.85 8.66 -1.61
C LYS A 59 2.64 9.16 -0.18
N PHE A 60 2.44 10.46 0.00
CA PHE A 60 2.12 11.06 1.29
C PHE A 60 0.77 10.56 1.83
N LEU A 61 -0.23 10.44 0.96
CA LEU A 61 -1.51 9.86 1.32
C LEU A 61 -1.34 8.41 1.79
N TYR A 62 -0.53 7.59 1.11
CA TYR A 62 -0.20 6.23 1.56
C TYR A 62 0.50 6.23 2.94
N ALA A 63 1.43 7.15 3.17
CA ALA A 63 2.05 7.32 4.50
C ALA A 63 0.98 7.65 5.56
N LYS A 64 0.05 8.54 5.26
CA LYS A 64 -1.06 8.87 6.18
C LYS A 64 -1.95 7.66 6.47
N TYR A 65 -2.23 6.82 5.47
CA TYR A 65 -2.92 5.55 5.70
C TYR A 65 -2.15 4.65 6.69
N LEU A 66 -0.83 4.54 6.54
CA LEU A 66 0.02 3.78 7.46
C LEU A 66 0.00 4.36 8.88
N SER A 67 0.03 5.68 9.03
CA SER A 67 0.03 6.31 10.36
C SER A 67 -1.23 5.94 11.16
N TYR A 68 -2.40 5.90 10.51
CA TYR A 68 -3.64 5.49 11.19
C TYR A 68 -3.67 4.00 11.53
N ALA A 69 -3.12 3.16 10.66
CA ALA A 69 -3.06 1.72 10.90
C ALA A 69 -2.21 1.39 12.15
N TRP A 70 -1.18 2.19 12.42
CA TRP A 70 -0.30 2.03 13.59
C TRP A 70 -0.88 2.63 14.89
N HIS A 71 -1.58 3.77 14.83
CA HIS A 71 -1.97 4.51 16.03
C HIS A 71 -3.44 4.36 16.48
N ASN A 72 -4.39 4.02 15.61
CA ASN A 72 -5.83 4.25 15.89
C ASN A 72 -6.73 2.98 15.86
N ASN A 73 -6.43 1.93 16.63
CA ASN A 73 -7.31 0.75 16.79
C ASN A 73 -7.89 0.17 15.47
N LEU A 74 -7.19 0.34 14.33
CA LEU A 74 -7.63 -0.05 12.99
C LEU A 74 -8.87 0.69 12.45
N VAL A 75 -9.28 1.82 13.04
CA VAL A 75 -10.43 2.61 12.58
C VAL A 75 -9.99 3.64 11.54
N PHE A 76 -10.41 3.41 10.31
CA PHE A 76 -10.11 4.27 9.18
C PHE A 76 -10.88 5.60 9.25
N PRO A 77 -10.20 6.77 9.15
CA PRO A 77 -10.88 8.05 9.05
C PRO A 77 -11.65 8.18 7.73
N GLY A 78 -12.74 8.94 7.74
CA GLY A 78 -13.44 9.31 6.50
C GLY A 78 -12.56 10.15 5.57
N GLN A 79 -12.94 10.23 4.28
CA GLN A 79 -12.23 11.05 3.29
C GLN A 79 -12.12 12.52 3.71
N GLU A 80 -13.14 13.04 4.39
CA GLU A 80 -13.18 14.43 4.88
C GLU A 80 -12.13 14.70 5.95
N THR A 81 -11.95 13.76 6.88
CA THR A 81 -10.90 13.84 7.91
C THR A 81 -9.52 13.78 7.27
N MET A 82 -9.29 12.89 6.30
CA MET A 82 -8.00 12.85 5.59
C MET A 82 -7.74 14.12 4.76
N ALA A 83 -8.77 14.68 4.13
CA ALA A 83 -8.69 15.93 3.41
C ALA A 83 -8.22 17.06 4.32
N LYS A 84 -8.85 17.20 5.50
CA LYS A 84 -8.46 18.18 6.51
C LYS A 84 -7.04 17.96 7.03
N ASP A 85 -6.68 16.73 7.35
CA ASP A 85 -5.37 16.39 7.92
C ASP A 85 -4.20 16.61 6.95
N LEU A 86 -4.46 16.54 5.64
CA LEU A 86 -3.44 16.71 4.60
C LEU A 86 -3.54 18.05 3.88
N ASP A 87 -4.47 18.93 4.29
CA ASP A 87 -4.78 20.20 3.62
C ASP A 87 -5.01 20.02 2.10
N MET A 88 -5.84 19.04 1.75
CA MET A 88 -6.16 18.68 0.37
C MET A 88 -7.66 18.63 0.15
N SER A 89 -8.11 18.90 -1.08
CA SER A 89 -9.52 18.70 -1.42
C SER A 89 -9.91 17.22 -1.39
N ARG A 90 -11.16 16.93 -1.02
CA ARG A 90 -11.71 15.56 -1.05
C ARG A 90 -11.62 14.90 -2.44
N THR A 91 -11.66 15.69 -3.50
CA THR A 91 -11.46 15.24 -4.89
C THR A 91 -10.05 14.67 -5.08
N TYR A 92 -9.01 15.35 -4.55
CA TYR A 92 -7.65 14.84 -4.59
C TYR A 92 -7.46 13.58 -3.74
N ILE A 93 -8.06 13.52 -2.55
CA ILE A 93 -8.05 12.30 -1.73
C ILE A 93 -8.64 11.11 -2.50
N THR A 94 -9.76 11.32 -3.19
CA THR A 94 -10.40 10.26 -3.99
C THR A 94 -9.52 9.86 -5.18
N LYS A 95 -8.98 10.84 -5.91
CA LYS A 95 -8.06 10.62 -7.04
C LYS A 95 -6.83 9.81 -6.64
N TYR A 96 -6.17 10.20 -5.55
CA TYR A 96 -4.95 9.54 -5.08
C TYR A 96 -5.23 8.18 -4.45
N THR A 97 -6.34 8.02 -3.74
CA THR A 97 -6.78 6.70 -3.26
C THR A 97 -7.01 5.74 -4.44
N LYS A 98 -7.63 6.22 -5.54
CA LYS A 98 -7.76 5.43 -6.76
C LYS A 98 -6.39 5.08 -7.36
N ALA A 99 -5.48 6.03 -7.49
CA ALA A 99 -4.14 5.77 -8.01
C ALA A 99 -3.40 4.69 -7.19
N LEU A 100 -3.48 4.76 -5.85
CA LEU A 100 -2.91 3.74 -4.96
C LEU A 100 -3.57 2.37 -5.14
N SER A 101 -4.88 2.34 -5.37
CA SER A 101 -5.61 1.11 -5.65
C SER A 101 -5.24 0.50 -7.01
N ASP A 102 -5.04 1.33 -8.04
CA ASP A 102 -4.71 0.88 -9.40
C ASP A 102 -3.33 0.22 -9.46
N VAL A 103 -2.39 0.64 -8.58
CA VAL A 103 -1.08 -0.01 -8.38
C VAL A 103 -1.09 -1.08 -7.27
N GLY A 104 -2.26 -1.43 -6.76
CA GLY A 104 -2.43 -2.52 -5.79
C GLY A 104 -1.86 -2.27 -4.39
N LEU A 105 -1.54 -1.02 -4.03
CA LEU A 105 -1.05 -0.66 -2.68
C LEU A 105 -2.18 -0.51 -1.66
N LEU A 106 -3.41 -0.33 -2.15
CA LEU A 106 -4.58 -0.16 -1.32
C LEU A 106 -5.77 -0.92 -1.92
N LYS A 107 -6.58 -1.54 -1.07
CA LYS A 107 -7.87 -2.12 -1.47
C LYS A 107 -8.97 -1.71 -0.49
N ILE A 108 -10.07 -1.21 -1.03
CA ILE A 108 -11.26 -0.82 -0.25
C ILE A 108 -12.27 -1.95 -0.32
N VAL A 109 -12.61 -2.53 0.83
CA VAL A 109 -13.66 -3.54 0.97
C VAL A 109 -14.89 -2.91 1.61
N ARG A 110 -15.97 -2.80 0.82
CA ARG A 110 -17.27 -2.31 1.31
C ARG A 110 -17.93 -3.36 2.19
N ARG A 111 -18.42 -2.96 3.37
CA ARG A 111 -18.98 -3.88 4.39
C ARG A 111 -20.51 -3.81 4.54
N GLY A 112 -21.19 -3.08 3.67
CA GLY A 112 -22.64 -2.85 3.72
C GLY A 112 -23.00 -1.48 4.30
N GLN A 113 -24.30 -1.18 4.34
CA GLN A 113 -24.81 0.10 4.84
C GLN A 113 -24.49 0.29 6.33
N GLY A 114 -24.12 1.51 6.73
CA GLY A 114 -23.83 1.88 8.11
C GLY A 114 -22.49 1.37 8.68
N LYS A 115 -21.70 0.60 7.92
CA LYS A 115 -20.39 0.09 8.36
C LYS A 115 -19.25 0.83 7.68
N THR A 116 -18.24 1.23 8.45
CA THR A 116 -17.00 1.81 7.91
C THR A 116 -16.32 0.81 6.96
N ASN A 117 -15.87 1.30 5.81
CA ASN A 117 -15.11 0.49 4.85
C ASN A 117 -13.87 -0.11 5.50
N LEU A 118 -13.53 -1.34 5.14
CA LEU A 118 -12.24 -1.93 5.49
C LEU A 118 -11.21 -1.54 4.44
N ILE A 119 -10.06 -1.06 4.88
CA ILE A 119 -8.92 -0.71 4.03
C ILE A 119 -7.82 -1.75 4.24
N GLU A 120 -7.46 -2.45 3.17
CA GLU A 120 -6.29 -3.33 3.14
C GLU A 120 -5.11 -2.53 2.55
N LEU A 121 -4.01 -2.42 3.29
CA LEU A 121 -2.76 -1.82 2.81
C LEU A 121 -1.79 -2.93 2.42
N HIS A 122 -1.22 -2.84 1.22
CA HIS A 122 -0.30 -3.83 0.72
C HIS A 122 1.12 -3.29 0.64
N PHE A 123 2.07 -4.13 1.04
CA PHE A 123 3.52 -3.88 0.96
C PHE A 123 4.14 -4.52 -0.29
N ARG A 124 3.29 -5.00 -1.21
CA ARG A 124 3.65 -5.55 -2.52
C ARG A 124 2.64 -5.08 -3.55
N VAL A 125 3.11 -4.69 -4.73
CA VAL A 125 2.23 -4.42 -5.88
C VAL A 125 1.56 -5.73 -6.25
N SER A 126 0.27 -5.88 -5.93
CA SER A 126 -0.50 -7.04 -6.38
C SER A 126 -1.01 -6.76 -7.79
N GLY A 127 -0.38 -7.36 -8.80
CA GLY A 127 -1.10 -7.61 -10.05
C GLY A 127 -2.29 -8.51 -9.71
N LYS A 128 -3.51 -8.17 -10.15
CA LYS A 128 -4.63 -9.10 -10.02
C LYS A 128 -4.21 -10.39 -10.73
N VAL A 129 -4.18 -11.51 -10.02
CA VAL A 129 -4.18 -12.83 -10.66
C VAL A 129 -5.44 -12.86 -11.52
N HIS A 130 -5.27 -12.93 -12.84
CA HIS A 130 -6.37 -13.17 -13.76
C HIS A 130 -7.11 -14.41 -13.25
N LYS A 131 -8.37 -14.28 -12.83
CA LYS A 131 -9.23 -15.43 -12.57
C LYS A 131 -9.52 -16.10 -13.91
N GLN A 132 -8.64 -16.99 -14.36
CA GLN A 132 -8.96 -17.94 -15.42
C GLN A 132 -9.98 -18.94 -14.87
N GLY A 133 -11.20 -18.87 -15.40
CA GLY A 133 -12.11 -19.99 -15.61
C GLY A 133 -12.48 -20.87 -14.40
N GLN A 134 -13.41 -20.40 -13.55
CA GLN A 134 -14.34 -21.31 -12.86
C GLN A 134 -15.75 -21.10 -13.43
N ASN A 135 -15.96 -21.53 -14.68
CA ASN A 135 -17.33 -21.71 -15.21
C ASN A 135 -17.37 -22.59 -16.47
N ARG A 136 -16.79 -23.81 -16.43
CA ARG A 136 -16.95 -24.79 -17.51
C ARG A 136 -17.38 -26.21 -17.11
N ASP A 137 -17.59 -26.50 -15.82
CA ASP A 137 -17.96 -27.86 -15.37
C ASP A 137 -19.34 -27.94 -14.71
N ARG A 138 -20.37 -27.29 -15.27
CA ARG A 138 -21.77 -27.48 -14.83
C ARG A 138 -22.75 -28.03 -15.87
N ASN A 139 -22.34 -28.23 -17.12
CA ASN A 139 -23.24 -28.75 -18.17
C ASN A 139 -22.86 -30.14 -18.74
N SER A 140 -21.99 -30.92 -18.09
CA SER A 140 -21.64 -32.28 -18.58
C SER A 140 -22.34 -33.43 -17.85
N LEU A 141 -23.35 -33.18 -17.01
CA LEU A 141 -24.02 -34.21 -16.18
C LEU A 141 -25.53 -34.39 -16.47
N MET A 142 -26.04 -33.93 -17.62
CA MET A 142 -27.45 -34.14 -18.02
C MET A 142 -27.64 -34.58 -19.48
N SER A 143 -26.76 -35.42 -20.01
CA SER A 143 -27.00 -36.04 -21.32
C SER A 143 -26.37 -37.43 -21.42
N GLN A 144 -26.80 -38.35 -20.56
CA GLN A 144 -26.84 -39.79 -20.85
C GLN A 144 -28.09 -40.38 -20.19
N GLN A 145 -29.21 -40.29 -20.91
CA GLN A 145 -30.34 -41.22 -20.86
C GLN A 145 -30.64 -41.61 -22.30
#